data_AF-A0A7S3ZF91-F1
#
_entry.id   AF-A0A7S3ZF91-F1
#
_cell.length_a   1.000
_cell.length_b   1.000
_cell.length_c   1.000
_cell.angle_alpha   90.00
_cell.angle_beta   90.00
_cell.angle_gamma   90.00
#
_symmetry.space_group_name_H-M   'P 1'
#
loop_
_entity.id
_entity.type
_entity.pdbx_description
1 polymer ?
#
loop_
_entity_poly.entity_id
_entity_poly.type
_entity_poly.pdbx_seq_one_letter_code
_entity_poly.pdbx_strand_id
1 'polypeptide(L)'
;KTSYKPNISILGSRQQMCVHPQVSQETGTQQNHACRTLTASRRCKFYNNADRVSRDPHPGGVMDIEDLVHMGQQEEVCPYFYSRGMSKSAEVIFMPYNYLVDPKIRNTLALDLKNAILIFDEAHNLPKVCAEAISFDLDGREVAGCIAEVQKCIQILQDPVKGIRGAAPEYP
;
A
#
# COMPACT_ATOMS: atom_id res chain seq x y z
N LYS A 1 31.11 13.40 15.05
CA LYS A 1 30.07 12.36 14.83
C LYS A 1 29.39 12.10 16.16
N THR A 2 28.06 12.24 16.24
CA THR A 2 27.32 11.85 17.44
C THR A 2 27.29 10.32 17.54
N SER A 3 27.27 9.78 18.76
CA SER A 3 27.15 8.33 19.03
C SER A 3 25.70 7.83 18.87
N TYR A 4 24.75 8.76 18.76
CA TYR A 4 23.33 8.47 18.61
C TYR A 4 23.03 7.87 17.23
N LYS A 5 22.37 6.70 17.24
CA LYS A 5 21.90 6.01 16.04
C LYS A 5 20.37 5.89 16.15
N PRO A 6 19.61 6.80 15.53
CA PRO A 6 18.16 6.74 15.63
C PRO A 6 17.62 5.48 14.96
N ASN A 7 16.58 4.90 15.53
CA ASN A 7 15.79 3.89 14.86
C ASN A 7 14.95 4.55 13.75
N ILE A 8 15.27 4.24 12.49
CA ILE A 8 14.66 4.85 11.31
C ILE A 8 13.75 3.83 10.61
N SER A 9 12.57 4.27 10.19
CA SER A 9 11.68 3.50 9.33
C SER A 9 11.32 4.29 8.06
N ILE A 10 11.22 3.59 6.93
CA ILE A 10 10.78 4.17 5.66
C ILE A 10 9.47 3.54 5.24
N LEU A 11 8.46 4.38 5.01
CA LEU A 11 7.16 3.97 4.53
C LEU A 11 7.05 4.23 3.03
N GLY A 12 6.57 3.23 2.30
CA GLY A 12 6.41 3.29 0.86
C GLY A 12 5.19 2.52 0.38
N SER A 13 4.89 2.70 -0.90
CA SER A 13 3.76 2.02 -1.54
C SER A 13 4.06 0.54 -1.80
N ARG A 14 3.02 -0.27 -2.00
CA ARG A 14 3.17 -1.64 -2.50
C ARG A 14 3.87 -1.66 -3.86
N GLN A 15 3.67 -0.64 -4.69
CA GLN A 15 4.26 -0.56 -6.02
C GLN A 15 5.78 -0.50 -5.97
N GLN A 16 6.34 0.10 -4.92
CA GLN A 16 7.80 0.19 -4.72
C GLN A 16 8.35 -1.00 -3.91
N MET A 17 7.56 -1.58 -3.01
CA MET A 17 8.05 -2.54 -2.00
C MET A 17 7.59 -3.99 -2.19
N CYS A 18 6.71 -4.28 -3.15
CA CYS A 18 6.17 -5.63 -3.33
C CYS A 18 7.17 -6.56 -4.03
N VAL A 19 7.47 -7.68 -3.39
CA VAL A 19 8.36 -8.74 -3.90
C VAL A 19 7.62 -10.00 -4.35
N HIS A 20 6.28 -10.02 -4.23
CA HIS A 20 5.49 -11.18 -4.62
C HIS A 20 5.38 -11.26 -6.16
N PRO A 21 5.82 -12.36 -6.82
CA PRO A 21 6.04 -12.40 -8.27
C PRO A 21 4.86 -11.94 -9.14
N GLN A 22 3.63 -12.29 -8.74
CA GLN A 22 2.42 -11.91 -9.47
C GLN A 22 1.87 -10.53 -9.07
N VAL A 23 1.97 -10.15 -7.79
CA VAL A 23 1.37 -8.90 -7.30
C VAL A 23 2.25 -7.71 -7.65
N SER A 24 3.57 -7.92 -7.76
CA SER A 24 4.50 -6.88 -8.19
C SER A 24 4.32 -6.47 -9.66
N GLN A 25 3.67 -7.28 -10.49
CA GLN A 25 3.36 -6.95 -11.89
C GLN A 25 2.10 -6.07 -12.02
N GLU A 26 1.26 -6.07 -11.00
CA GLU A 26 0.06 -5.24 -10.96
C GLU A 26 0.39 -3.82 -10.49
N THR A 27 -0.47 -2.87 -10.80
CA THR A 27 -0.34 -1.47 -10.32
C THR A 27 -1.64 -0.96 -9.69
N GLY A 28 -1.52 0.11 -8.90
CA GLY A 28 -2.66 0.84 -8.33
C GLY A 28 -3.68 -0.04 -7.61
N THR A 29 -4.95 0.10 -7.99
CA THR A 29 -6.09 -0.61 -7.36
C THR A 29 -6.02 -2.12 -7.54
N GLN A 30 -5.58 -2.60 -8.72
CA GLN A 30 -5.48 -4.05 -8.99
C GLN A 30 -4.44 -4.70 -8.09
N GLN A 31 -3.26 -4.06 -7.94
CA GLN A 31 -2.23 -4.50 -7.01
C GLN A 31 -2.73 -4.54 -5.56
N ASN A 32 -3.41 -3.48 -5.14
CA ASN A 32 -3.96 -3.39 -3.78
C ASN A 32 -5.00 -4.50 -3.53
N HIS A 33 -5.87 -4.79 -4.50
CA HIS A 33 -6.87 -5.83 -4.41
C HIS A 33 -6.25 -7.24 -4.37
N ALA A 34 -5.31 -7.53 -5.26
CA ALA A 34 -4.58 -8.79 -5.29
C ALA A 34 -3.83 -9.04 -3.97
N CYS A 35 -3.12 -8.02 -3.46
CA CYS A 35 -2.44 -8.08 -2.17
C CYS A 35 -3.42 -8.35 -1.02
N ARG A 36 -4.54 -7.63 -0.94
CA ARG A 36 -5.57 -7.84 0.09
C ARG A 36 -6.14 -9.25 0.04
N THR A 37 -6.42 -9.77 -1.16
CA THR A 37 -6.97 -11.11 -1.36
C THR A 37 -6.01 -12.19 -0.85
N LEU A 38 -4.72 -12.10 -1.20
CA LEU A 38 -3.71 -13.06 -0.79
C LEU A 38 -3.38 -12.97 0.70
N THR A 39 -3.36 -11.77 1.28
CA THR A 39 -3.10 -11.57 2.71
C THR A 39 -4.27 -12.05 3.57
N ALA A 40 -5.51 -11.75 3.18
CA ALA A 40 -6.72 -12.22 3.88
C ALA A 40 -6.83 -13.76 3.87
N SER A 41 -6.44 -14.40 2.76
CA SER A 41 -6.42 -15.87 2.65
C SER A 41 -5.12 -16.51 3.16
N ARG A 42 -4.20 -15.74 3.75
CA ARG A 42 -2.87 -16.22 4.23
C ARG A 42 -2.06 -16.95 3.13
N ARG A 43 -2.27 -16.61 1.85
CA ARG A 43 -1.59 -17.21 0.69
C ARG A 43 -0.35 -16.45 0.22
N CYS A 44 -0.05 -15.29 0.80
CA CYS A 44 1.19 -14.56 0.53
C CYS A 44 2.29 -15.00 1.51
N LYS A 45 3.28 -15.79 1.04
CA LYS A 45 4.40 -16.27 1.87
C LYS A 45 5.16 -15.13 2.56
N PHE A 46 5.46 -14.06 1.80
CA PHE A 46 6.22 -12.91 2.28
C PHE A 46 5.51 -12.18 3.44
N TYR A 47 4.19 -12.00 3.32
CA TYR A 47 3.39 -11.37 4.37
C TYR A 47 3.36 -12.22 5.64
N ASN A 48 3.13 -13.52 5.48
CA ASN A 48 3.06 -14.45 6.61
C ASN A 48 4.38 -14.49 7.40
N ASN A 49 5.52 -14.32 6.72
CA ASN A 49 6.84 -14.24 7.34
C ASN A 49 7.08 -12.87 8.00
N ALA A 50 6.64 -11.76 7.40
CA ALA A 50 6.80 -10.42 7.96
C ALA A 50 6.12 -10.25 9.32
N ASP A 51 4.96 -10.90 9.54
CA ASP A 51 4.24 -10.87 10.82
C ASP A 51 5.08 -11.45 11.97
N ARG A 52 6.09 -12.30 11.66
CA ARG A 52 6.98 -12.92 12.64
C ARG A 52 8.23 -12.09 12.94
N VAL A 53 8.72 -11.32 11.96
CA VAL A 53 10.05 -10.67 12.01
C VAL A 53 9.96 -9.18 12.33
N SER A 54 8.80 -8.55 12.15
CA SER A 54 8.60 -7.09 12.20
C SER A 54 8.75 -6.39 13.57
N ARG A 55 9.45 -7.00 14.52
CA ARG A 55 9.67 -6.46 15.88
C ARG A 55 11.12 -6.11 16.16
N ASP A 56 12.06 -6.74 15.46
CA ASP A 56 13.48 -6.55 15.72
C ASP A 56 14.10 -5.67 14.63
N PRO A 57 14.80 -4.58 15.01
CA PRO A 57 15.55 -3.77 14.05
C PRO A 57 16.59 -4.61 13.32
N HIS A 58 16.73 -4.39 12.02
CA HIS A 58 17.76 -5.07 11.25
C HIS A 58 19.15 -4.60 11.72
N PRO A 59 20.07 -5.53 12.05
CA PRO A 59 21.39 -5.17 12.59
C PRO A 59 22.28 -4.39 11.61
N GLY A 60 21.94 -4.39 10.31
CA GLY A 60 22.67 -3.70 9.24
C GLY A 60 22.57 -2.18 9.20
N GLY A 61 21.74 -1.55 10.04
CA GLY A 61 21.59 -0.09 10.10
C GLY A 61 20.38 0.44 9.33
N VAL A 62 20.49 1.67 8.82
CA VAL A 62 19.40 2.36 8.10
C VAL A 62 19.28 1.75 6.71
N MET A 63 18.09 1.26 6.35
CA MET A 63 17.78 0.69 5.04
C MET A 63 16.93 1.67 4.23
N ASP A 64 17.28 1.88 2.97
CA ASP A 64 16.42 2.56 2.01
C ASP A 64 15.33 1.60 1.42
N ILE A 65 14.59 2.05 0.41
CA ILE A 65 13.53 1.23 -0.19
C ILE A 65 14.14 0.03 -0.93
N GLU A 66 15.23 0.25 -1.65
CA GLU A 66 15.95 -0.72 -2.43
C GLU A 66 16.55 -1.81 -1.54
N ASP A 67 17.16 -1.42 -0.42
CA ASP A 67 17.67 -2.30 0.62
C ASP A 67 16.54 -3.17 1.23
N LEU A 68 15.41 -2.55 1.56
CA LEU A 68 14.23 -3.24 2.08
C LEU A 68 13.71 -4.30 1.08
N VAL A 69 13.66 -3.95 -0.21
CA VAL A 69 13.25 -4.87 -1.28
C VAL A 69 14.24 -6.02 -1.41
N HIS A 70 15.54 -5.72 -1.41
CA HIS A 70 16.59 -6.73 -1.50
C HIS A 70 16.52 -7.70 -0.31
N MET A 71 16.42 -7.18 0.91
CA MET A 71 16.26 -7.99 2.13
C MET A 71 15.01 -8.86 2.04
N GLY A 72 13.86 -8.31 1.63
CA GLY A 72 12.62 -9.08 1.53
C GLY A 72 12.65 -10.19 0.48
N GLN A 73 13.48 -10.04 -0.55
CA GLN A 73 13.74 -11.12 -1.53
C GLN A 73 14.62 -12.22 -0.93
N GLN A 74 15.69 -11.86 -0.22
CA GLN A 74 16.64 -12.82 0.37
C GLN A 74 16.02 -13.58 1.55
N GLU A 75 15.33 -12.88 2.45
CA GLU A 75 14.78 -13.43 3.69
C GLU A 75 13.32 -13.91 3.55
N GLU A 76 12.75 -13.79 2.35
CA GLU A 76 11.35 -14.10 2.06
C GLU A 76 10.35 -13.36 3.00
N VAL A 77 10.66 -12.10 3.33
CA VAL A 77 9.85 -11.22 4.17
C VAL A 77 9.22 -10.13 3.32
N CYS A 78 7.96 -9.75 3.58
CA CYS A 78 7.31 -8.67 2.84
C CYS A 78 7.85 -7.30 3.28
N PRO A 79 8.57 -6.55 2.42
CA PRO A 79 9.15 -5.26 2.81
C PRO A 79 8.09 -4.24 3.22
N TYR A 80 6.97 -4.20 2.48
CA TYR A 80 5.85 -3.30 2.76
C TYR A 80 5.24 -3.49 4.15
N PHE A 81 5.07 -4.74 4.61
CA PHE A 81 4.51 -5.00 5.94
C PHE A 81 5.57 -4.92 7.03
N TYR A 82 6.81 -5.31 6.71
CA TYR A 82 7.95 -5.20 7.62
C TYR A 82 8.20 -3.74 8.01
N SER A 83 8.33 -2.83 7.05
CA SER A 83 8.57 -1.42 7.32
C SER A 83 7.42 -0.75 8.10
N ARG A 84 6.18 -1.16 7.83
CA ARG A 84 5.02 -0.71 8.63
C ARG A 84 5.06 -1.22 10.07
N GLY A 85 5.51 -2.44 10.30
CA GLY A 85 5.75 -2.94 11.66
C GLY A 85 6.82 -2.13 12.38
N MET A 86 7.97 -1.91 11.73
CA MET A 86 9.07 -1.11 12.25
C MET A 86 8.68 0.33 12.58
N SER A 87 7.81 0.94 11.78
CA SER A 87 7.35 2.32 11.99
C SER A 87 6.65 2.54 13.34
N LYS A 88 6.13 1.49 13.98
CA LYS A 88 5.47 1.59 15.30
C LYS A 88 6.44 1.89 16.45
N SER A 89 7.72 1.56 16.29
CA SER A 89 8.75 1.76 17.31
C SER A 89 9.93 2.59 16.78
N ALA A 90 9.75 3.27 15.65
CA ALA A 90 10.76 4.13 15.05
C ALA A 90 10.77 5.52 15.69
N GLU A 91 11.97 6.10 15.82
CA GLU A 91 12.17 7.47 16.30
C GLU A 91 12.06 8.48 15.16
N VAL A 92 12.41 8.06 13.94
CA VAL A 92 12.30 8.87 12.72
C VAL A 92 11.61 8.05 11.65
N ILE A 93 10.56 8.62 11.04
CA ILE A 93 9.80 7.97 9.98
C ILE A 93 9.84 8.83 8.73
N PHE A 94 10.37 8.27 7.64
CA PHE A 94 10.26 8.85 6.32
C PHE A 94 8.98 8.33 5.67
N MET A 95 8.09 9.24 5.25
CA MET A 95 6.85 8.88 4.55
C MET A 95 6.47 9.94 3.52
N PRO A 96 5.78 9.58 2.43
CA PRO A 96 5.26 10.56 1.49
C PRO A 96 4.09 11.35 2.10
N TYR A 97 3.83 12.57 1.62
CA TYR A 97 2.81 13.45 2.21
C TYR A 97 1.40 12.85 2.28
N ASN A 98 1.00 12.07 1.27
CA ASN A 98 -0.34 11.48 1.22
C ASN A 98 -0.60 10.51 2.39
N TYR A 99 0.44 9.96 3.04
CA TYR A 99 0.29 9.13 4.24
C TYR A 99 -0.16 9.94 5.46
N LEU A 100 0.09 11.25 5.44
CA LEU A 100 -0.27 12.19 6.50
C LEU A 100 -1.56 12.96 6.18
N VAL A 101 -1.76 13.41 4.94
CA VAL A 101 -2.85 14.32 4.57
C VAL A 101 -4.11 13.61 4.08
N ASP A 102 -4.02 12.43 3.47
CA ASP A 102 -5.19 11.65 3.06
C ASP A 102 -5.74 10.87 4.26
N PRO A 103 -6.95 11.18 4.77
CA PRO A 103 -7.51 10.50 5.94
C PRO A 103 -7.71 9.01 5.71
N LYS A 104 -8.07 8.58 4.49
CA LYS A 104 -8.28 7.16 4.17
C LYS A 104 -6.97 6.39 4.28
N ILE A 105 -5.89 6.94 3.73
CA ILE A 105 -4.56 6.30 3.80
C ILE A 105 -4.04 6.33 5.24
N ARG A 106 -4.09 7.50 5.89
CA ARG A 106 -3.63 7.70 7.27
C ARG A 106 -4.26 6.71 8.25
N ASN A 107 -5.56 6.48 8.14
CA ASN A 107 -6.28 5.54 9.00
C ASN A 107 -5.76 4.10 8.86
N THR A 108 -5.17 3.72 7.73
CA THR A 108 -4.59 2.39 7.57
C THR A 108 -3.25 2.21 8.30
N LEU A 109 -2.52 3.30 8.57
CA LEU A 109 -1.18 3.29 9.15
C LEU A 109 -1.18 3.10 10.66
N ALA A 110 -2.25 3.53 11.33
CA ALA A 110 -2.37 3.49 12.78
C ALA A 110 -1.15 4.09 13.51
N LEU A 111 -0.58 5.17 12.96
CA LEU A 111 0.48 5.94 13.59
C LEU A 111 -0.13 6.96 14.56
N ASP A 112 0.33 6.95 15.82
CA ASP A 112 0.03 8.02 16.76
C ASP A 112 1.04 9.15 16.55
N LEU A 113 0.53 10.32 16.17
CA LEU A 113 1.34 11.52 15.95
C LEU A 113 1.31 12.47 17.16
N LYS A 114 0.68 12.06 18.27
CA LYS A 114 0.69 12.85 19.50
C LYS A 114 2.14 13.03 19.97
N ASN A 115 2.52 14.28 20.25
CA ASN A 115 3.89 14.67 20.61
C ASN A 115 4.94 14.41 19.52
N ALA A 116 4.55 14.16 18.27
CA ALA A 116 5.49 14.04 17.16
C ALA A 116 5.90 15.42 16.60
N ILE A 117 7.14 15.53 16.13
CA ILE A 117 7.61 16.66 15.33
C ILE A 117 7.41 16.30 13.86
N LEU A 118 6.64 17.11 13.14
CA LEU A 118 6.40 16.93 11.71
C LEU A 118 7.32 17.88 10.93
N ILE A 119 8.11 17.31 10.03
CA ILE A 119 9.00 18.05 9.14
C ILE A 119 8.51 17.83 7.71
N PHE A 120 8.07 18.91 7.07
CA PHE A 120 7.75 18.89 5.65
C PHE A 120 8.97 19.39 4.88
N ASP A 121 9.69 18.46 4.28
CA ASP A 121 10.70 18.80 3.27
C ASP A 121 9.98 19.29 2.00
N GLU A 122 10.49 20.28 1.28
CA GLU A 122 9.89 20.83 0.04
C GLU A 122 8.38 21.17 0.11
N ALA A 123 7.95 21.78 1.21
CA ALA A 123 6.55 22.05 1.55
C ALA A 123 5.75 22.87 0.50
N HIS A 124 6.40 23.43 -0.52
CA HIS A 124 5.74 24.08 -1.65
C HIS A 124 4.78 23.13 -2.42
N ASN A 125 5.02 21.81 -2.38
CA ASN A 125 4.14 20.81 -2.99
C ASN A 125 2.94 20.41 -2.13
N LEU A 126 2.93 20.75 -0.84
CA LEU A 126 1.91 20.31 0.11
C LEU A 126 0.49 20.75 -0.27
N PRO A 127 0.22 22.00 -0.71
CA PRO A 127 -1.14 22.42 -1.08
C PRO A 127 -1.73 21.59 -2.22
N LYS A 128 -0.91 21.24 -3.22
CA LYS A 128 -1.33 20.41 -4.35
C LYS A 128 -1.72 19.00 -3.89
N VAL A 129 -0.90 18.38 -3.05
CA VAL A 129 -1.19 17.03 -2.52
C VAL A 129 -2.45 17.02 -1.64
N CYS A 130 -2.67 18.08 -0.84
CA CYS A 130 -3.90 18.24 -0.08
C CYS A 130 -5.14 18.36 -0.97
N ALA A 131 -5.05 19.16 -2.05
CA ALA A 131 -6.15 19.30 -3.01
C ALA A 131 -6.46 17.96 -3.70
N GLU A 132 -5.44 17.24 -4.17
CA GLU A 132 -5.60 15.92 -4.79
C GLU A 132 -6.20 14.88 -3.84
N ALA A 133 -5.85 14.89 -2.54
CA ALA A 133 -6.36 13.93 -1.56
C ALA A 133 -7.87 14.03 -1.29
N ILE A 134 -8.46 15.20 -1.53
CA ILE A 134 -9.90 15.46 -1.31
C ILE A 134 -10.69 15.67 -2.60
N SER A 135 -10.00 15.68 -3.73
CA SER A 135 -10.61 15.82 -5.05
C SER A 135 -10.80 14.45 -5.69
N PHE A 136 -11.80 14.36 -6.56
CA PHE A 136 -11.92 13.26 -7.50
C PHE A 136 -12.41 13.83 -8.83
N ASP A 137 -11.94 13.25 -9.92
CA ASP A 137 -12.46 13.52 -11.24
C ASP A 137 -13.53 12.46 -11.56
N LEU A 138 -14.56 12.87 -12.29
CA LEU A 138 -15.57 11.97 -12.83
C LEU A 138 -15.71 12.23 -14.32
N ASP A 139 -15.17 11.33 -15.13
CA ASP A 139 -15.26 11.42 -16.59
C ASP A 139 -16.37 10.54 -17.19
N GLY A 140 -16.72 10.78 -18.46
CA GLY A 140 -17.78 10.05 -19.14
C GLY A 140 -17.50 8.53 -19.27
N ARG A 141 -16.23 8.11 -19.25
CA ARG A 141 -15.85 6.68 -19.31
C ARG A 141 -16.12 6.01 -17.97
N GLU A 142 -15.84 6.69 -16.87
CA GLU A 142 -16.17 6.21 -15.52
C GLU A 142 -17.69 6.04 -15.36
N VAL A 143 -18.48 7.03 -15.80
CA VAL A 143 -19.95 6.93 -15.78
C VAL A 143 -20.45 5.78 -16.67
N ALA A 144 -19.91 5.62 -17.88
CA ALA A 144 -20.25 4.51 -18.77
C ALA A 144 -19.90 3.15 -18.15
N GLY A 145 -18.74 3.05 -17.48
CA GLY A 145 -18.34 1.88 -16.71
C GLY A 145 -19.30 1.54 -15.58
N CYS A 146 -19.77 2.54 -14.83
CA CYS A 146 -20.78 2.36 -13.78
C CYS A 146 -22.11 1.84 -14.36
N ILE A 147 -22.56 2.35 -15.51
CA ILE A 147 -23.77 1.88 -16.19
C ILE A 147 -23.62 0.41 -16.57
N ALA A 148 -22.49 0.04 -17.18
CA ALA A 148 -22.22 -1.34 -17.58
C ALA A 148 -22.20 -2.30 -16.39
N GLU A 149 -21.58 -1.91 -15.27
CA GLU A 149 -21.52 -2.74 -14.07
C GLU A 149 -22.91 -2.91 -13.40
N VAL A 150 -23.73 -1.86 -13.40
CA VAL A 150 -25.12 -1.94 -12.91
C VAL A 150 -25.96 -2.86 -13.80
N GLN A 151 -25.83 -2.76 -15.12
CA GLN A 151 -26.52 -3.65 -16.07
C GLN A 151 -26.12 -5.11 -15.85
N LYS A 152 -24.83 -5.37 -15.61
CA LYS A 152 -24.33 -6.70 -15.28
C LYS A 152 -24.91 -7.23 -13.98
N CYS A 153 -24.98 -6.40 -12.94
CA CYS A 153 -25.63 -6.76 -11.67
C CYS A 153 -27.11 -7.12 -11.87
N ILE A 154 -27.85 -6.33 -12.67
CA ILE A 154 -29.26 -6.61 -13.00
C ILE A 154 -29.40 -7.96 -13.70
N GLN A 155 -28.52 -8.28 -14.66
CA GLN A 155 -28.54 -9.57 -15.35
C GLN A 155 -28.29 -10.74 -14.40
N ILE A 156 -27.31 -10.61 -13.48
CA ILE A 156 -27.03 -11.65 -12.47
C ILE A 156 -28.25 -11.89 -11.57
N LEU A 157 -28.98 -10.83 -11.19
CA LEU A 157 -30.18 -10.94 -10.36
C LEU A 157 -31.38 -11.55 -11.10
N GLN A 158 -31.49 -11.31 -12.41
CA GLN A 158 -32.58 -11.83 -13.25
C GLN A 158 -32.35 -13.28 -13.70
N ASP A 159 -31.10 -13.69 -13.91
CA ASP A 159 -30.72 -15.06 -14.29
C ASP A 159 -29.38 -15.45 -13.63
N PRO A 160 -29.43 -16.08 -12.44
CA PRO A 160 -28.23 -16.45 -11.69
C PRO A 160 -27.28 -17.40 -12.43
N VAL A 161 -27.79 -18.15 -13.41
CA VAL A 161 -27.03 -19.20 -14.13
C VAL A 161 -26.29 -18.61 -15.33
N LYS A 162 -26.83 -17.58 -15.99
CA LYS A 162 -26.14 -16.88 -17.10
C LYS A 162 -25.10 -15.86 -16.63
N GLY A 163 -25.35 -15.16 -15.51
CA GLY A 163 -24.46 -14.09 -15.04
C GLY A 163 -23.03 -14.52 -14.69
N ILE A 164 -22.83 -15.80 -14.31
CA ILE A 164 -21.51 -16.35 -13.94
C ILE A 164 -20.66 -16.68 -15.18
N ARG A 165 -21.29 -17.02 -16.32
CA ARG A 165 -20.59 -17.48 -17.53
C ARG A 165 -20.10 -16.34 -18.44
N GLY A 166 -20.62 -15.12 -18.28
CA GLY A 166 -20.23 -13.94 -19.07
C GLY A 166 -19.01 -13.17 -18.54
N ALA A 167 -18.31 -13.67 -17.53
CA ALA A 167 -17.23 -12.97 -16.84
C ALA A 167 -15.82 -13.28 -17.38
N ALA A 168 -15.67 -13.52 -18.68
CA ALA A 168 -14.36 -13.43 -19.33
C ALA A 168 -14.17 -11.97 -19.77
N PRO A 169 -13.19 -11.24 -19.22
CA PRO A 169 -12.93 -9.88 -19.69
C PRO A 169 -12.21 -9.96 -21.04
N GLU A 170 -12.94 -9.68 -22.12
CA GLU A 170 -12.31 -9.18 -23.35
C GLU A 170 -12.00 -7.70 -23.11
N TYR A 171 -10.75 -7.41 -22.76
CA TYR A 171 -10.17 -6.07 -22.96
C TYR A 171 -9.25 -6.14 -24.19
N PRO A 172 -9.27 -5.14 -25.08
CA PRO A 172 -8.30 -5.01 -26.16
C PRO A 172 -6.88 -4.72 -25.66
#